data_AF-A0AAW3NEI6-F1
#
_entry.id   AF-A0AAW3NEI6-F1
#
_cell.length_a   1.000
_cell.length_b   1.000
_cell.length_c   1.000
_cell.angle_alpha   90.00
_cell.angle_beta   90.00
_cell.angle_gamma   90.00
#
_symmetry.space_group_name_H-M   'P 1'
#
loop_
_entity.id
_entity.type
_entity.pdbx_description
1 polymer ?
#
loop_
_entity_poly.entity_id
_entity_poly.type
_entity_poly.pdbx_seq_one_letter_code
_entity_poly.pdbx_strand_id
1 'polypeptide(L)'
;MQSDSSGLTPAKAIQKDEAPLARRKPIQMDEASADARRGRLARIDALRIEIRSLVTEISHAADVELLDLMADEVGSFARHRAAQDARTWAATAGITLETGLMQLGRALPPANAQETNHV
;
A
#
# COMPACT_ATOMS: atom_id res chain seq x y z
N MET A 1 -31.46 71.11 2.53
CA MET A 1 -31.01 69.70 2.49
C MET A 1 -29.50 69.72 2.39
N GLN A 2 -28.81 69.50 3.52
CA GLN A 2 -27.36 69.33 3.58
C GLN A 2 -27.08 67.83 3.62
N SER A 3 -26.17 67.37 2.77
CA SER A 3 -25.80 65.96 2.62
C SER A 3 -24.48 65.74 3.34
N ASP A 4 -24.53 65.24 4.58
CA ASP A 4 -23.34 64.89 5.35
C ASP A 4 -22.73 63.59 4.81
N SER A 5 -21.76 63.73 3.91
CA SER A 5 -20.93 62.59 3.47
C SER A 5 -19.81 62.38 4.50
N SER A 6 -20.11 61.56 5.52
CA SER A 6 -19.12 61.09 6.48
C SER A 6 -18.15 60.13 5.79
N GLY A 7 -17.02 60.65 5.32
CA GLY A 7 -15.91 59.85 4.80
C GLY A 7 -15.34 58.98 5.91
N LEU A 8 -15.56 57.67 5.83
CA LEU A 8 -14.91 56.69 6.69
C LEU A 8 -13.39 56.78 6.47
N THR A 9 -12.66 57.08 7.54
CA THR A 9 -11.20 56.97 7.58
C THR A 9 -10.79 55.52 7.29
N PRO A 10 -9.73 55.28 6.50
CA PRO A 10 -9.27 53.92 6.24
C PRO A 10 -8.93 53.23 7.56
N ALA A 11 -9.52 52.07 7.81
CA ALA A 11 -9.14 51.22 8.93
C ALA A 11 -7.62 50.95 8.84
N LYS A 12 -6.92 51.15 9.97
CA LYS A 12 -5.50 50.87 10.16
C LYS A 12 -5.08 49.65 9.33
N ALA A 13 -4.11 49.87 8.44
CA ALA A 13 -3.45 48.79 7.72
C ALA A 13 -3.11 47.68 8.71
N ILE A 14 -3.53 46.45 8.40
CA ILE A 14 -3.16 45.26 9.14
C ILE A 14 -1.63 45.25 9.19
N GLN A 15 -1.06 45.57 10.35
CA GLN A 15 0.34 45.27 10.62
C GLN A 15 0.42 43.75 10.49
N LYS A 16 1.03 43.29 9.39
CA LYS A 16 1.65 41.97 9.38
C LYS A 16 2.70 42.03 10.46
N ASP A 17 2.30 41.62 11.66
CA ASP A 17 3.27 41.25 12.68
C ASP A 17 4.12 40.17 12.01
N GLU A 18 5.34 40.53 11.62
CA GLU A 18 6.41 39.57 11.36
C GLU A 18 6.76 38.91 12.70
N ALA A 19 5.77 38.24 13.30
CA ALA A 19 5.99 37.29 14.35
C ALA A 19 7.03 36.32 13.79
N PRO A 20 8.19 36.15 14.44
CA PRO A 20 9.35 35.64 13.76
C PRO A 20 9.07 34.25 13.21
N LEU A 21 9.01 34.13 11.88
CA LEU A 21 9.08 32.84 11.17
C LEU A 21 10.33 32.05 11.58
N ALA A 22 11.30 32.72 12.22
CA ALA A 22 12.48 32.17 12.88
C ALA A 22 12.19 31.22 14.08
N ARG A 23 10.94 31.10 14.56
CA ARG A 23 10.59 30.16 15.65
C ARG A 23 9.94 28.85 15.20
N ARG A 24 10.11 28.42 13.94
CA ARG A 24 9.86 27.03 13.58
C ARG A 24 11.15 26.24 13.80
N LYS A 25 11.18 25.41 14.85
CA LYS A 25 12.23 24.37 14.96
C LYS A 25 12.19 23.56 13.66
N PRO A 26 13.34 23.18 13.06
CA PRO A 26 13.35 22.17 12.03
C PRO A 26 12.55 20.98 12.57
N ILE A 27 11.51 20.55 11.86
CA ILE A 27 10.86 19.28 12.16
C ILE A 27 11.97 18.24 11.95
N GLN A 28 12.50 17.69 13.03
CA GLN A 28 13.50 16.64 12.91
C GLN A 28 12.85 15.47 12.17
N MET A 29 13.34 15.18 10.96
CA MET A 29 13.02 13.95 10.27
C MET A 29 13.54 12.80 11.13
N ASP A 30 12.62 11.97 11.63
CA ASP A 30 12.98 10.75 12.34
C ASP A 30 13.41 9.69 11.32
N GLU A 31 14.68 9.76 10.93
CA GLU A 31 15.33 8.83 9.99
C GLU A 31 15.21 7.38 10.48
N ALA A 32 15.32 7.13 11.78
CA ALA A 32 15.16 5.79 12.35
C ALA A 32 13.74 5.24 12.13
N SER A 33 12.70 6.07 12.27
CA SER A 33 11.31 5.69 11.95
C SER A 33 11.08 5.51 10.45
N ALA A 34 11.73 6.32 9.62
CA ALA A 34 11.69 6.17 8.16
C ALA A 34 12.37 4.88 7.69
N ASP A 35 13.52 4.53 8.25
CA ASP A 35 14.27 3.30 7.94
C ASP A 35 13.52 2.05 8.43
N ALA A 36 12.94 2.11 9.64
CA ALA A 36 12.08 1.03 10.13
C ALA A 36 10.87 0.81 9.21
N ARG A 37 10.33 1.87 8.60
CA ARG A 37 9.22 1.79 7.64
C ARG A 37 9.67 1.19 6.31
N ARG A 38 10.81 1.62 5.76
CA ARG A 38 11.40 1.01 4.56
C ARG A 38 11.68 -0.47 4.80
N GLY A 39 12.20 -0.83 5.98
CA GLY A 39 12.42 -2.21 6.37
C GLY A 39 11.12 -3.04 6.40
N ARG A 40 10.01 -2.47 6.90
CA ARG A 40 8.69 -3.12 6.86
C ARG A 40 8.17 -3.31 5.43
N LEU A 41 8.31 -2.31 4.56
CA LEU A 41 7.93 -2.42 3.14
C LEU A 41 8.76 -3.49 2.42
N ALA A 42 10.08 -3.46 2.59
CA ALA A 42 10.98 -4.44 1.99
C ALA A 42 10.64 -5.87 2.44
N ARG A 43 10.25 -6.06 3.71
CA ARG A 43 9.79 -7.37 4.21
C ARG A 43 8.48 -7.82 3.55
N ILE A 44 7.52 -6.91 3.35
CA ILE A 44 6.26 -7.21 2.66
C ILE A 44 6.54 -7.63 1.21
N ASP A 45 7.43 -6.91 0.52
CA ASP A 45 7.80 -7.23 -0.87
C ASP A 45 8.52 -8.57 -0.98
N ALA A 46 9.44 -8.88 -0.06
CA ALA A 46 10.10 -10.18 0.01
C ALA A 46 9.08 -11.31 0.18
N LEU A 47 8.14 -11.16 1.13
CA LEU A 47 7.05 -12.14 1.32
C LEU A 47 6.19 -12.30 0.07
N ARG A 48 5.94 -11.21 -0.67
CA ARG A 48 5.17 -11.26 -1.91
C ARG A 48 5.87 -12.07 -2.99
N ILE A 49 7.20 -11.96 -3.11
CA ILE A 49 8.00 -12.74 -4.05
C ILE A 49 7.94 -14.23 -3.69
N GLU A 50 8.18 -14.56 -2.41
CA GLU A 50 8.14 -15.94 -1.92
C GLU A 50 6.77 -16.60 -2.16
N ILE A 51 5.68 -15.90 -1.85
CA ILE A 51 4.32 -16.41 -2.07
C ILE A 51 4.05 -16.67 -3.55
N ARG A 52 4.52 -15.80 -4.45
CA ARG A 52 4.39 -16.02 -5.90
C ARG A 52 5.17 -17.21 -6.39
N SER A 53 6.38 -17.44 -5.85
CA SER A 53 7.16 -18.64 -6.17
C SER A 53 6.38 -19.88 -5.75
N LEU A 54 5.93 -19.91 -4.49
CA LEU A 54 5.20 -21.06 -3.95
C LEU A 54 3.91 -21.37 -4.70
N VAL A 55 3.11 -20.35 -5.02
CA VAL A 55 1.88 -20.51 -5.83
C VAL A 55 2.20 -21.08 -7.20
N THR A 56 3.28 -20.60 -7.83
CA THR A 56 3.73 -21.08 -9.13
C THR A 56 4.16 -22.55 -9.06
N GLU A 57 4.96 -22.91 -8.07
CA GLU A 57 5.44 -24.27 -7.85
C GLU A 57 4.30 -25.25 -7.63
N ILE A 58 3.35 -24.92 -6.75
CA ILE A 58 2.19 -25.78 -6.47
C ILE A 58 1.29 -25.90 -7.70
N SER A 59 1.00 -24.78 -8.38
CA SER A 59 0.17 -24.81 -9.59
C SER A 59 0.82 -25.63 -10.70
N HIS A 60 2.14 -25.49 -10.87
CA HIS A 60 2.89 -26.25 -11.85
C HIS A 60 2.90 -27.74 -11.54
N ALA A 61 3.12 -28.13 -10.28
CA ALA A 61 3.05 -29.52 -9.87
C ALA A 61 1.66 -30.14 -10.14
N ALA A 62 0.59 -29.39 -9.84
CA ALA A 62 -0.77 -29.80 -10.16
C ALA A 62 -1.02 -29.91 -11.67
N ASP A 63 -0.49 -28.99 -12.48
CA ASP A 63 -0.59 -29.04 -13.93
C ASP A 63 0.14 -30.27 -14.52
N VAL A 64 1.32 -30.61 -14.00
CA VAL A 64 2.05 -31.83 -14.40
C VAL A 64 1.23 -33.08 -14.06
N GLU A 65 0.68 -33.17 -12.85
CA GLU A 65 -0.15 -34.32 -12.46
C GLU A 65 -1.38 -34.46 -13.36
N LEU A 66 -2.01 -33.35 -13.75
CA LEU A 66 -3.13 -33.38 -14.71
C LEU A 66 -2.70 -33.91 -16.09
N LEU A 67 -1.55 -33.49 -16.59
CA LEU A 67 -1.02 -33.99 -17.87
C LEU A 67 -0.68 -35.48 -17.81
N ASP A 68 -0.06 -35.94 -16.72
CA ASP A 68 0.26 -37.35 -16.51
C ASP A 68 -1.02 -38.21 -16.46
N LEU A 69 -2.06 -37.73 -15.78
CA LEU A 69 -3.36 -38.40 -15.72
C LEU A 69 -4.13 -38.37 -17.04
N MET A 70 -3.89 -37.39 -17.91
CA MET A 70 -4.46 -37.36 -19.25
C MET A 70 -3.74 -38.34 -20.19
N ALA A 71 -2.45 -38.59 -19.97
CA ALA A 71 -1.68 -39.57 -20.72
C ALA A 71 -2.00 -41.02 -20.29
N ASP A 72 -2.41 -41.22 -19.04
CA ASP A 72 -2.89 -42.50 -18.53
C ASP A 72 -4.39 -42.68 -18.83
N GLU A 73 -4.73 -43.55 -19.80
CA GLU A 73 -6.12 -43.87 -20.16
C GLU A 73 -6.92 -44.51 -19.00
N VAL A 74 -6.26 -44.92 -17.91
CA VAL A 74 -6.85 -45.54 -16.71
C VAL A 74 -6.92 -44.57 -15.51
N GLY A 75 -6.73 -43.26 -15.74
CA GLY A 75 -6.69 -42.25 -14.69
C GLY A 75 -7.91 -42.25 -13.75
N SER A 76 -7.65 -42.30 -12.43
CA SER A 76 -8.70 -42.21 -11.41
C SER A 76 -9.29 -40.79 -11.35
N PHE A 77 -10.61 -40.67 -11.54
CA PHE A 77 -11.34 -39.39 -11.40
C PHE A 77 -11.03 -38.66 -10.09
N ALA A 78 -10.81 -39.40 -8.99
CA ALA A 78 -10.47 -38.84 -7.70
C ALA A 78 -9.12 -38.08 -7.72
N ARG A 79 -8.11 -38.61 -8.45
CA ARG A 79 -6.81 -37.95 -8.61
C ARG A 79 -6.90 -36.73 -9.50
N HIS A 80 -7.62 -36.83 -10.62
CA HIS A 80 -7.85 -35.67 -11.50
C HIS A 80 -8.53 -34.53 -10.72
N ARG A 81 -9.54 -34.85 -9.91
CA ARG A 81 -10.19 -33.87 -9.06
C ARG A 81 -9.24 -33.27 -8.02
N ALA A 82 -8.43 -34.10 -7.35
CA ALA A 82 -7.47 -33.60 -6.37
C ALA A 82 -6.45 -32.63 -6.99
N ALA A 83 -5.93 -32.94 -8.19
CA ALA A 83 -5.01 -32.05 -8.90
C ALA A 83 -5.67 -30.74 -9.34
N GLN A 84 -6.92 -30.79 -9.84
CA GLN A 84 -7.72 -29.58 -10.14
C GLN A 84 -7.97 -28.73 -8.88
N ASP A 85 -8.32 -29.37 -7.77
CA ASP A 85 -8.57 -28.70 -6.49
C ASP A 85 -7.27 -28.03 -5.99
N ALA A 86 -6.12 -28.72 -6.08
CA ALA A 86 -4.83 -28.17 -5.71
C ALA A 86 -4.47 -26.91 -6.52
N ARG A 87 -4.62 -26.95 -7.85
CA ARG A 87 -4.44 -25.80 -8.73
C ARG A 87 -5.35 -24.63 -8.33
N THR A 88 -6.62 -24.93 -8.10
CA THR A 88 -7.63 -23.91 -7.74
C THR A 88 -7.34 -23.28 -6.39
N TRP A 89 -6.95 -24.09 -5.40
CA TRP A 89 -6.60 -23.62 -4.07
C TRP A 89 -5.31 -22.80 -4.07
N ALA A 90 -4.29 -23.19 -4.84
CA ALA A 90 -3.06 -22.41 -4.99
C ALA A 90 -3.36 -21.02 -5.57
N ALA A 91 -4.15 -20.94 -6.65
CA ALA A 91 -4.55 -19.68 -7.25
C ALA A 91 -5.35 -18.80 -6.27
N THR A 92 -6.33 -19.40 -5.58
CA THR A 92 -7.18 -18.68 -4.61
C THR A 92 -6.35 -18.15 -3.44
N ALA A 93 -5.50 -18.99 -2.84
CA ALA A 93 -4.63 -18.61 -1.74
C ALA A 93 -3.66 -17.49 -2.16
N GLY A 94 -3.09 -17.58 -3.36
CA GLY A 94 -2.23 -16.55 -3.93
C GLY A 94 -2.92 -15.19 -3.97
N ILE A 95 -4.14 -15.12 -4.51
CA ILE A 95 -4.93 -13.88 -4.58
C ILE A 95 -5.22 -13.32 -3.17
N THR A 96 -5.67 -14.18 -2.25
CA THR A 96 -6.01 -13.76 -0.88
C THR A 96 -4.79 -13.20 -0.15
N LEU A 97 -3.64 -13.90 -0.22
CA LEU A 97 -2.42 -13.50 0.45
C LEU A 97 -1.82 -12.23 -0.16
N GLU A 98 -1.75 -12.13 -1.49
CA GLU A 98 -1.28 -10.92 -2.15
C GLU A 98 -2.13 -9.70 -1.81
N THR A 99 -3.45 -9.88 -1.74
CA THR A 99 -4.37 -8.83 -1.33
C THR A 99 -4.13 -8.41 0.11
N GLY A 100 -3.95 -9.36 1.03
CA GLY A 100 -3.63 -9.10 2.43
C GLY A 100 -2.30 -8.35 2.59
N LEU A 101 -1.26 -8.78 1.89
CA LEU A 101 0.04 -8.09 1.88
C LEU A 101 -0.05 -6.68 1.31
N MET A 102 -0.82 -6.48 0.24
CA MET A 102 -1.09 -5.15 -0.31
C MET A 102 -1.79 -4.25 0.71
N GLN A 103 -2.79 -4.77 1.44
CA GLN A 103 -3.48 -4.03 2.50
C GLN A 103 -2.53 -3.66 3.65
N LEU A 104 -1.66 -4.58 4.07
CA LEU A 104 -0.62 -4.28 5.07
C LEU A 104 0.33 -3.19 4.60
N GLY A 105 0.75 -3.20 3.33
CA GLY A 105 1.56 -2.15 2.74
C GLY A 105 0.88 -0.78 2.79
N ARG A 106 -0.43 -0.72 2.50
CA ARG A 106 -1.23 0.51 2.57
C ARG A 106 -1.50 0.99 3.99
N ALA A 107 -1.51 0.09 4.97
CA ALA A 107 -1.66 0.43 6.39
C ALA A 107 -0.40 1.09 6.98
N LEU A 108 0.74 1.03 6.27
CA LEU A 108 1.91 1.79 6.65
C LEU A 108 1.66 3.29 6.36
N PRO A 109 1.93 4.20 7.32
CA PRO A 109 1.66 5.61 7.08
C PRO A 109 2.47 6.12 5.86
N PRO A 110 1.96 7.12 5.12
CA PRO A 110 2.71 7.69 4.00
C PRO A 110 3.99 8.34 4.52
N ALA A 111 5.05 8.29 3.71
CA ALA A 111 6.33 8.94 4.03
C ALA A 111 6.18 10.47 4.21
N ASN A 112 5.10 11.05 3.67
CA ASN A 112 4.90 12.49 3.55
C ASN A 112 3.77 13.02 4.45
N ALA A 113 3.43 12.34 5.56
CA ALA A 113 2.37 12.77 6.48
C ALA A 113 2.61 14.13 7.19
N GLN A 114 3.50 14.98 6.68
CA GLN A 114 3.71 16.36 7.13
C GLN A 114 3.74 17.40 5.99
N GLU A 115 3.51 17.03 4.72
CA GLU A 115 3.35 18.00 3.63
C GLU A 115 1.88 18.42 3.44
N THR A 116 1.26 19.00 4.46
CA THR A 116 0.06 19.82 4.26
C THR A 116 0.05 20.99 5.21
N ASN A 117 0.58 22.13 4.75
CA ASN A 117 -0.04 23.45 4.95
C ASN A 117 0.79 24.48 4.20
N HIS A 118 0.42 24.78 2.94
CA HIS A 118 0.62 26.08 2.31
C HIS A 118 -0.18 26.15 0.99
N VAL A 119 -1.38 26.74 1.06
CA VAL A 119 -1.87 27.77 0.11
C VAL A 119 -2.64 28.80 0.94
#